data_AF-M1Z882-F1
#
_entry.id   AF-M1Z882-F1
#
_cell.length_a   1.000
_cell.length_b   1.000
_cell.length_c   1.000
_cell.angle_alpha   90.00
_cell.angle_beta   90.00
_cell.angle_gamma   90.00
#
_symmetry.space_group_name_H-M   'P 1'
#
loop_
_entity.id
_entity.type
_entity.pdbx_description
1 polymer ?
#
loop_
_entity_poly.entity_id
_entity_poly.type
_entity_poly.pdbx_seq_one_letter_code
_entity_poly.pdbx_strand_id
1 'polypeptide(L)'
;MINAVLNSDDQLAHAAVFRWLLTKNKTNVILQSKSPFIEFFLVQEINAGRGQKYFDLLWRFYEKSGNYDKAARLLSKLAENDNWKMGLTQRCAYLSHAILCAQSCKDSTVTTNIDELRDRLDVANVQMRIKDALGCSASASARNQEFVRKLDGPILSLQELLLQYVVPFKLHKIKLSLLHCAGMYVEKHIFETWEDIIQDEFTTAQDEGTLCEQLSNTIGELFSVYRDTKYFPREFVIRRILEIGSGGVIGESVQQQRHILPPSFYPLLCKKINLSNCEFLRTASDEFRAGGDAWWTHNSRGQEYITKVVLKMARTVVRELENMPTAHSRRSTARDCLTHILPFIRRSCDVSASLSLQNLGTELTALQNRLSEFSN
;
A
#
# COMPACT_ATOMS: atom_id res chain seq x y z
N MET A 1 2.83 -40.01 41.94
CA MET A 1 1.82 -40.61 41.04
C MET A 1 2.01 -40.16 39.60
N ILE A 2 1.98 -38.87 39.27
CA ILE A 2 2.15 -38.36 37.89
C ILE A 2 3.52 -38.75 37.27
N ASN A 3 4.63 -38.58 38.00
CA ASN A 3 5.96 -39.00 37.53
C ASN A 3 6.11 -40.53 37.40
N ALA A 4 5.33 -41.31 38.14
CA ALA A 4 5.36 -42.76 38.05
C ALA A 4 4.61 -43.25 36.80
N VAL A 5 3.49 -42.60 36.48
CA VAL A 5 2.77 -42.87 35.23
C VAL A 5 3.58 -42.39 34.03
N LEU A 6 4.18 -41.20 34.05
CA LEU A 6 4.99 -40.69 32.93
C LEU A 6 6.24 -41.55 32.61
N ASN A 7 6.65 -42.41 33.54
CA ASN A 7 7.75 -43.37 33.39
C ASN A 7 7.27 -44.81 33.06
N SER A 8 5.96 -45.02 32.94
CA SER A 8 5.38 -46.31 32.56
C SER A 8 5.19 -46.39 31.04
N ASP A 9 5.26 -47.59 30.47
CA ASP A 9 5.03 -47.81 29.03
C ASP A 9 3.53 -47.92 28.66
N ASP A 10 2.61 -47.67 29.59
CA ASP A 10 1.17 -47.76 29.34
C ASP A 10 0.60 -46.48 28.69
N GLN A 11 0.31 -46.60 27.39
CA GLN A 11 -0.29 -45.56 26.57
C GLN A 11 -1.67 -45.08 27.08
N LEU A 12 -2.49 -45.96 27.66
CA LEU A 12 -3.82 -45.61 28.16
C LEU A 12 -3.72 -44.84 29.48
N ALA A 13 -2.78 -45.23 30.35
CA ALA A 13 -2.49 -44.50 31.57
C ALA A 13 -2.01 -43.07 31.29
N HIS A 14 -1.15 -42.90 30.28
CA HIS A 14 -0.71 -41.58 29.81
C HIS A 14 -1.88 -40.75 29.28
N ALA A 15 -2.74 -41.32 28.43
CA ALA A 15 -3.91 -40.64 27.90
C ALA A 15 -4.88 -40.19 29.01
N ALA A 16 -5.10 -41.01 30.04
CA ALA A 16 -5.95 -40.66 31.18
C ALA A 16 -5.36 -39.49 31.99
N VAL A 17 -4.04 -39.51 32.24
CA VAL A 17 -3.34 -38.42 32.94
C VAL A 17 -3.36 -37.13 32.11
N PHE A 18 -3.12 -37.19 30.80
CA PHE A 18 -3.18 -36.02 29.94
C PHE A 18 -4.58 -35.41 29.90
N ARG A 19 -5.64 -36.22 29.77
CA ARG A 19 -7.03 -35.74 29.88
C ARG A 19 -7.29 -35.07 31.23
N TRP A 20 -6.83 -35.67 32.33
CA TRP A 20 -6.99 -35.08 33.66
C TRP A 20 -6.25 -33.73 33.80
N LEU A 21 -5.02 -33.64 33.28
CA LEU A 21 -4.23 -32.41 33.28
C LEU A 21 -4.91 -31.30 32.46
N LEU A 22 -5.52 -31.65 31.33
CA LEU A 22 -6.31 -30.71 30.50
C LEU A 22 -7.55 -30.20 31.23
N THR A 23 -8.30 -31.07 31.91
CA THR A 23 -9.45 -30.67 32.74
C THR A 23 -9.05 -29.72 33.87
N LYS A 24 -7.79 -29.76 34.32
CA LYS A 24 -7.25 -28.86 35.35
C LYS A 24 -6.49 -27.65 34.77
N ASN A 25 -6.57 -27.39 33.46
CA ASN A 25 -5.83 -26.32 32.76
C ASN A 25 -4.31 -26.33 33.01
N LYS A 26 -3.71 -27.49 33.30
CA LYS A 26 -2.26 -27.63 33.53
C LYS A 26 -1.51 -27.92 32.22
N THR A 27 -1.74 -27.09 31.20
CA THR A 27 -1.12 -27.22 29.86
C THR A 27 0.40 -27.10 29.90
N ASN A 28 0.96 -26.31 30.82
CA ASN A 28 2.41 -26.18 30.98
C ASN A 28 3.11 -27.50 31.34
N VAL A 29 2.44 -28.36 32.13
CA VAL A 29 2.99 -29.67 32.52
C VAL A 29 2.98 -30.63 31.33
N ILE A 30 1.98 -30.51 30.45
CA ILE A 30 1.89 -31.29 29.20
C ILE A 30 3.02 -30.86 28.25
N LEU A 31 3.25 -29.54 28.10
CA LEU A 31 4.30 -28.99 27.23
C LEU A 31 5.73 -29.35 27.70
N GLN A 32 5.94 -29.54 29.00
CA GLN A 32 7.23 -29.94 29.57
C GLN A 32 7.44 -31.46 29.62
N SER A 33 6.40 -32.25 29.32
CA SER A 33 6.47 -33.71 29.36
C SER A 33 7.32 -34.22 28.19
N LYS A 34 8.27 -35.11 28.49
CA LYS A 34 9.09 -35.81 27.49
C LYS A 34 8.49 -37.16 27.06
N SER A 35 7.21 -37.40 27.34
CA SER A 35 6.57 -38.66 27.02
C SER A 35 6.44 -38.86 25.50
N PRO A 36 6.80 -40.04 24.95
CA PRO A 36 6.67 -40.32 23.51
C PRO A 36 5.22 -40.44 23.04
N PHE A 37 4.27 -40.69 23.95
CA PHE A 37 2.85 -40.93 23.61
C PHE A 37 2.02 -39.64 23.48
N ILE A 38 2.60 -38.48 23.80
CA ILE A 38 1.89 -37.20 23.82
C ILE A 38 1.46 -36.76 22.42
N GLU A 39 2.32 -36.94 21.42
CA GLU A 39 2.03 -36.62 20.02
C GLU A 39 0.86 -37.46 19.51
N PHE A 40 0.90 -38.78 19.75
CA PHE A 40 -0.17 -39.69 19.37
C PHE A 40 -1.50 -39.33 20.06
N PHE A 41 -1.46 -39.06 21.37
CA PHE A 41 -2.65 -38.65 22.12
C PHE A 41 -3.29 -37.39 21.55
N LEU A 42 -2.49 -36.34 21.31
CA LEU A 42 -3.00 -35.07 20.78
C LEU A 42 -3.59 -35.23 19.38
N VAL A 43 -2.94 -36.00 18.50
CA VAL A 43 -3.44 -36.30 17.14
C VAL A 43 -4.75 -37.08 17.18
N GLN A 44 -4.88 -38.08 18.08
CA GLN A 44 -6.13 -38.83 18.25
C GLN A 44 -7.27 -37.94 18.73
N GLU A 45 -7.03 -37.06 19.70
CA GLU A 45 -8.05 -36.14 20.23
C GLU A 45 -8.46 -35.08 19.18
N ILE A 46 -7.54 -34.68 18.31
CA ILE A 46 -7.81 -33.84 17.13
C ILE A 46 -8.72 -34.56 16.13
N ASN A 47 -8.39 -35.80 15.76
CA ASN A 47 -9.17 -36.62 14.83
C ASN A 47 -10.56 -36.95 15.39
N ALA A 48 -10.68 -37.07 16.72
CA ALA A 48 -11.95 -37.22 17.42
C ALA A 48 -12.80 -35.92 17.47
N GLY A 49 -12.35 -34.84 16.83
CA GLY A 49 -13.12 -33.59 16.67
C GLY A 49 -13.16 -32.71 17.91
N ARG A 50 -12.28 -32.91 18.90
CA ARG A 50 -12.35 -32.21 20.22
C ARG A 50 -11.85 -30.76 20.22
N GLY A 51 -11.63 -30.19 19.03
CA GLY A 51 -11.58 -28.75 18.83
C GLY A 51 -10.18 -28.11 18.80
N GLN A 52 -10.16 -26.81 18.51
CA GLN A 52 -8.97 -25.99 18.24
C GLN A 52 -7.94 -25.96 19.37
N LYS A 53 -8.37 -26.18 20.62
CA LYS A 53 -7.48 -26.16 21.80
C LYS A 53 -6.38 -27.24 21.73
N TYR A 54 -6.67 -28.38 21.14
CA TYR A 54 -5.70 -29.48 21.00
C TYR A 54 -4.67 -29.20 19.90
N PHE A 55 -5.11 -28.56 18.81
CA PHE A 55 -4.20 -28.05 17.79
C PHE A 55 -3.24 -27.02 18.36
N ASP A 56 -3.76 -26.07 19.16
CA ASP A 56 -2.93 -25.03 19.78
C ASP A 56 -1.88 -25.62 20.74
N LEU A 57 -2.25 -26.69 21.44
CA LEU A 57 -1.34 -27.38 22.33
C LEU A 57 -0.27 -28.18 21.58
N LEU A 58 -0.63 -28.79 20.45
CA LEU A 58 0.26 -29.61 19.64
C LEU A 58 1.38 -28.79 18.99
N TRP A 59 1.08 -27.64 18.37
CA TRP A 59 2.13 -26.83 17.76
C TRP A 59 3.08 -26.23 18.82
N ARG A 60 2.54 -25.82 19.98
CA ARG A 60 3.35 -25.37 21.13
C ARG A 60 4.26 -26.48 21.67
N PHE A 61 3.78 -27.72 21.65
CA PHE A 61 4.60 -28.87 22.02
C PHE A 61 5.74 -29.09 21.02
N TYR A 62 5.48 -28.99 19.71
CA TYR A 62 6.53 -29.07 18.69
C TYR A 62 7.58 -27.95 18.82
N GLU A 63 7.15 -26.73 19.11
CA GLU A 63 8.05 -25.60 19.37
C GLU A 63 8.96 -25.86 20.59
N LYS A 64 8.40 -26.36 21.70
CA LYS A 64 9.17 -26.66 22.92
C LYS A 64 10.09 -27.89 22.80
N SER A 65 9.72 -28.85 21.95
CA SER A 65 10.55 -30.03 21.66
C SER A 65 11.64 -29.78 20.62
N GLY A 66 11.70 -28.58 20.01
CA GLY A 66 12.67 -28.22 18.99
C GLY A 66 12.32 -28.75 17.58
N ASN A 67 11.15 -29.35 17.40
CA ASN A 67 10.68 -29.91 16.13
C ASN A 67 9.97 -28.84 15.28
N TYR A 68 10.71 -27.81 14.85
CA TYR A 68 10.13 -26.65 14.19
C TYR A 68 9.51 -26.96 12.81
N ASP A 69 10.03 -27.92 12.04
CA ASP A 69 9.46 -28.32 10.73
C ASP A 69 8.04 -28.88 10.89
N LYS A 70 7.83 -29.79 11.86
CA LYS A 70 6.50 -30.35 12.17
C LYS A 70 5.53 -29.26 12.63
N ALA A 71 6.01 -28.30 13.44
CA ALA A 71 5.21 -27.16 13.87
C ALA A 71 4.76 -26.31 12.68
N ALA A 72 5.69 -25.95 11.78
CA ALA A 72 5.42 -25.12 10.62
C ALA A 72 4.40 -25.78 9.66
N ARG A 73 4.55 -27.07 9.36
CA ARG A 73 3.58 -27.82 8.54
C ARG A 73 2.19 -27.89 9.16
N LEU A 74 2.13 -28.14 10.47
CA LEU A 74 0.86 -28.20 11.18
C LEU A 74 0.14 -26.85 11.14
N LEU A 75 0.87 -25.75 11.40
CA LEU A 75 0.34 -24.40 11.35
C LEU A 75 -0.10 -23.98 9.94
N SER A 76 0.68 -24.34 8.93
CA SER A 76 0.31 -24.15 7.51
C SER A 76 -1.01 -24.85 7.18
N LYS A 77 -1.13 -26.16 7.49
CA LYS A 77 -2.37 -26.92 7.28
C LYS A 77 -3.55 -26.35 8.06
N LEU A 78 -3.31 -25.80 9.25
CA LEU A 78 -4.34 -25.16 10.06
C LEU A 78 -4.87 -23.87 9.43
N ALA A 79 -3.98 -23.07 8.85
CA ALA A 79 -4.35 -21.85 8.13
C ALA A 79 -5.15 -22.16 6.84
N GLU A 80 -4.85 -23.28 6.19
CA GLU A 80 -5.52 -23.75 4.96
C GLU A 80 -6.89 -24.38 5.18
N ASN A 81 -7.18 -24.85 6.39
CA ASN A 81 -8.46 -25.50 6.67
C ASN A 81 -9.65 -24.55 6.40
N ASP A 82 -10.63 -25.05 5.65
CA ASP A 82 -11.91 -24.38 5.34
C ASP A 82 -12.87 -24.32 6.53
N ASN A 83 -12.39 -24.48 7.76
CA ASN A 83 -13.24 -24.39 8.93
C ASN A 83 -13.68 -22.93 9.16
N TRP A 84 -14.94 -22.63 8.82
CA TRP A 84 -15.56 -21.30 8.99
C TRP A 84 -15.67 -20.82 10.44
N LYS A 85 -15.35 -21.65 11.44
CA LYS A 85 -15.28 -21.24 12.85
C LYS A 85 -14.00 -20.48 13.20
N MET A 86 -12.97 -20.59 12.36
CA MET A 86 -11.73 -19.85 12.53
C MET A 86 -11.83 -18.52 11.78
N GLY A 87 -11.50 -17.42 12.46
CA GLY A 87 -11.44 -16.09 11.86
C GLY A 87 -10.18 -15.87 11.02
N LEU A 88 -10.20 -14.89 10.11
CA LEU A 88 -9.03 -14.56 9.28
C LEU A 88 -7.83 -14.11 10.12
N THR A 89 -8.05 -13.37 11.22
CA THR A 89 -6.98 -12.88 12.10
C THR A 89 -6.19 -14.03 12.73
N GLN A 90 -6.90 -15.10 13.10
CA GLN A 90 -6.28 -16.30 13.65
C GLN A 90 -5.45 -17.03 12.58
N ARG A 91 -5.91 -17.08 11.32
CA ARG A 91 -5.15 -17.64 10.20
C ARG A 91 -3.87 -16.86 9.92
N CYS A 92 -3.93 -15.53 9.91
CA CYS A 92 -2.73 -14.69 9.77
C CYS A 92 -1.74 -14.95 10.91
N ALA A 93 -2.22 -15.13 12.14
CA ALA A 93 -1.37 -15.46 13.28
C ALA A 93 -0.71 -16.83 13.13
N TYR A 94 -1.43 -17.84 12.66
CA TYR A 94 -0.87 -19.17 12.38
C TYR A 94 0.18 -19.15 11.26
N LEU A 95 -0.07 -18.45 10.16
CA LEU A 95 0.92 -18.28 9.08
C LEU A 95 2.17 -17.55 9.58
N SER A 96 2.01 -16.47 10.35
CA SER A 96 3.13 -15.73 10.95
C SER A 96 3.97 -16.64 11.87
N HIS A 97 3.32 -17.44 12.72
CA HIS A 97 4.02 -18.41 13.56
C HIS A 97 4.68 -19.53 12.73
N ALA A 98 4.04 -20.00 11.67
CA ALA A 98 4.61 -21.01 10.77
C ALA A 98 5.92 -20.52 10.15
N ILE A 99 5.96 -19.26 9.71
CA ILE A 99 7.17 -18.61 9.17
C ILE A 99 8.26 -18.55 10.24
N LEU A 100 7.95 -18.12 11.46
CA LEU A 100 8.92 -18.06 12.57
C LEU A 100 9.49 -19.45 12.90
N CYS A 101 8.65 -20.48 12.93
CA CYS A 101 9.10 -21.85 13.14
C CYS A 101 9.99 -22.33 11.98
N ALA A 102 9.57 -22.12 10.73
CA ALA A 102 10.34 -22.52 9.57
C ALA A 102 11.72 -21.84 9.51
N GLN A 103 11.81 -20.56 9.87
CA GLN A 103 13.08 -19.81 9.98
C GLN A 103 13.99 -20.28 11.11
N SER A 104 13.40 -20.81 12.19
CA SER A 104 14.15 -21.29 13.36
C SER A 104 14.75 -22.69 13.17
N CYS A 105 14.35 -23.39 12.11
CA CYS A 105 14.90 -24.69 11.77
C CYS A 105 16.29 -24.54 11.14
N LYS A 106 17.29 -25.22 11.70
CA LYS A 106 18.70 -25.16 11.24
C LYS A 106 19.02 -26.15 10.12
N ASP A 107 18.10 -27.05 9.80
CA ASP A 107 18.32 -28.13 8.84
C ASP A 107 18.05 -27.64 7.42
N SER A 108 19.04 -27.76 6.52
CA SER A 108 18.93 -27.39 5.09
C SER A 108 17.81 -28.12 4.30
N THR A 109 17.13 -29.08 4.94
CA THR A 109 16.05 -29.90 4.39
C THR A 109 14.66 -29.42 4.77
N VAL A 110 14.48 -28.17 5.23
CA VAL A 110 13.13 -27.61 5.45
C VAL A 110 12.36 -27.69 4.14
N THR A 111 11.40 -28.61 4.07
CA THR A 111 10.54 -28.79 2.88
C THR A 111 9.34 -27.84 2.88
N THR A 112 9.09 -27.12 3.98
CA THR A 112 8.10 -26.03 3.97
C THR A 112 8.72 -24.82 3.30
N ASN A 113 8.27 -24.52 2.09
CA ASN A 113 8.73 -23.37 1.33
C ASN A 113 8.33 -22.09 2.08
N ILE A 114 9.31 -21.43 2.72
CA ILE A 114 9.08 -20.19 3.50
C ILE A 114 8.43 -19.13 2.61
N ASP A 115 8.78 -19.11 1.33
CA ASP A 115 8.26 -18.15 0.37
C ASP A 115 6.77 -18.40 0.09
N GLU A 116 6.31 -19.66 -0.03
CA GLU A 116 4.88 -19.97 -0.15
C GLU A 116 4.07 -19.51 1.09
N LEU A 117 4.65 -19.64 2.29
CA LEU A 117 4.00 -19.16 3.52
C LEU A 117 3.92 -17.63 3.56
N ARG A 118 4.95 -16.94 3.06
CA ARG A 118 4.98 -15.48 2.95
C ARG A 118 3.96 -14.98 1.93
N ASP A 119 3.95 -15.55 0.74
CA ASP A 119 2.98 -15.22 -0.31
C ASP A 119 1.56 -15.39 0.20
N ARG A 120 1.29 -16.49 0.92
CA ARG A 120 -0.04 -16.75 1.49
C ARG A 120 -0.40 -15.80 2.62
N LEU A 121 0.56 -15.41 3.44
CA LEU A 121 0.36 -14.38 4.47
C LEU A 121 0.07 -13.02 3.84
N ASP A 122 0.73 -12.67 2.74
CA ASP A 122 0.49 -11.43 2.02
C ASP A 122 -0.93 -11.39 1.43
N VAL A 123 -1.41 -12.49 0.83
CA VAL A 123 -2.81 -12.60 0.39
C VAL A 123 -3.78 -12.45 1.56
N ALA A 124 -3.50 -13.10 2.70
CA ALA A 124 -4.34 -13.00 3.89
C ALA A 124 -4.37 -11.57 4.46
N ASN A 125 -3.24 -10.85 4.41
CA ASN A 125 -3.15 -9.45 4.81
C ASN A 125 -3.93 -8.52 3.86
N VAL A 126 -3.89 -8.76 2.55
CA VAL A 126 -4.74 -8.05 1.58
C VAL A 126 -6.21 -8.30 1.88
N GLN A 127 -6.61 -9.55 2.13
CA GLN A 127 -7.99 -9.90 2.52
C GLN A 127 -8.41 -9.20 3.82
N MET A 128 -7.51 -9.08 4.80
CA MET A 128 -7.78 -8.35 6.04
C MET A 128 -8.03 -6.86 5.77
N ARG A 129 -7.21 -6.22 4.93
CA ARG A 129 -7.40 -4.82 4.54
C ARG A 129 -8.75 -4.61 3.83
N ILE A 130 -9.18 -5.55 3.00
CA ILE A 130 -10.52 -5.52 2.36
C ILE A 130 -11.60 -5.62 3.44
N LYS A 131 -11.47 -6.56 4.38
CA LYS A 131 -12.41 -6.75 5.50
C LYS A 131 -12.52 -5.47 6.33
N ASP A 132 -11.41 -4.82 6.66
CA ASP A 132 -11.39 -3.60 7.48
C ASP A 132 -12.00 -2.41 6.71
N ALA A 133 -11.64 -2.23 5.44
CA ALA A 133 -12.19 -1.17 4.59
C ALA A 133 -13.71 -1.32 4.43
N LEU A 134 -14.19 -2.55 4.21
CA LEU A 134 -15.62 -2.83 4.18
C LEU A 134 -16.25 -2.69 5.56
N GLY A 135 -15.59 -3.11 6.64
CA GLY A 135 -16.09 -2.99 8.01
C GLY A 135 -16.44 -1.56 8.41
N CYS A 136 -15.60 -0.59 8.01
CA CYS A 136 -15.86 0.84 8.23
C CYS A 136 -17.06 1.37 7.41
N SER A 137 -17.32 0.80 6.23
CA SER A 137 -18.42 1.20 5.32
C SER A 137 -19.71 0.38 5.49
N ALA A 138 -19.63 -0.81 6.10
CA ALA A 138 -20.67 -1.84 6.12
C ALA A 138 -21.77 -1.59 7.15
N SER A 139 -21.71 -0.54 7.98
CA SER A 139 -22.78 -0.23 8.93
C SER A 139 -24.12 0.07 8.24
N ALA A 140 -24.11 0.38 6.94
CA ALA A 140 -25.28 0.81 6.19
C ALA A 140 -26.11 -0.31 5.53
N SER A 141 -25.60 -1.54 5.32
CA SER A 141 -26.40 -2.58 4.63
C SER A 141 -26.13 -4.03 5.09
N ALA A 142 -27.21 -4.82 5.22
CA ALA A 142 -27.15 -6.23 5.61
C ALA A 142 -26.34 -7.11 4.62
N ARG A 143 -26.33 -6.73 3.33
CA ARG A 143 -25.53 -7.39 2.29
C ARG A 143 -24.03 -7.20 2.53
N ASN A 144 -23.60 -6.01 2.92
CA ASN A 144 -22.18 -5.74 3.22
C ASN A 144 -21.70 -6.52 4.45
N GLN A 145 -22.58 -6.74 5.44
CA GLN A 145 -22.27 -7.58 6.59
C GLN A 145 -22.05 -9.05 6.21
N GLU A 146 -22.79 -9.58 5.23
CA GLU A 146 -22.57 -10.94 4.73
C GLU A 146 -21.20 -11.06 4.03
N PHE A 147 -20.82 -10.06 3.23
CA PHE A 147 -19.50 -10.03 2.59
C PHE A 147 -18.36 -9.98 3.61
N VAL A 148 -18.47 -9.15 4.65
CA VAL A 148 -17.50 -9.08 5.75
C VAL A 148 -17.38 -10.42 6.49
N ARG A 149 -18.50 -11.11 6.72
CA ARG A 149 -18.49 -12.46 7.32
C ARG A 149 -17.79 -13.50 6.44
N LYS A 150 -17.97 -13.43 5.12
CA LYS A 150 -17.26 -14.32 4.17
C LYS A 150 -15.76 -14.05 4.16
N LEU A 151 -15.36 -12.77 4.25
CA LEU A 151 -13.95 -12.37 4.33
C LEU A 151 -13.29 -12.79 5.64
N ASP A 152 -14.04 -12.96 6.73
CA ASP A 152 -13.51 -13.49 8.00
C ASP A 152 -13.33 -15.02 8.01
N GLY A 153 -13.49 -15.67 6.85
CA GLY A 153 -13.36 -17.10 6.66
C GLY A 153 -12.01 -17.52 6.05
N PRO A 154 -11.99 -18.55 5.19
CA PRO A 154 -10.77 -19.05 4.57
C PRO A 154 -10.09 -17.98 3.70
N ILE A 155 -8.79 -18.16 3.46
CA ILE A 155 -8.01 -17.27 2.59
C ILE A 155 -8.46 -17.52 1.16
N LEU A 156 -9.07 -16.52 0.55
CA LEU A 156 -9.61 -16.55 -0.80
C LEU A 156 -8.50 -16.37 -1.85
N SER A 157 -8.79 -16.73 -3.09
CA SER A 157 -7.86 -16.47 -4.20
C SER A 157 -7.78 -14.98 -4.55
N LEU A 158 -6.65 -14.54 -5.09
CA LEU A 158 -6.46 -13.15 -5.55
C LEU A 158 -7.52 -12.74 -6.57
N GLN A 159 -7.92 -13.64 -7.47
CA GLN A 159 -8.96 -13.37 -8.46
C GLN A 159 -10.34 -13.15 -7.83
N GLU A 160 -10.71 -13.96 -6.84
CA GLU A 160 -11.97 -13.79 -6.10
C GLU A 160 -11.97 -12.48 -5.31
N LEU A 161 -10.87 -12.17 -4.61
CA LEU A 161 -10.71 -10.90 -3.90
C LEU A 161 -10.86 -9.71 -4.85
N LEU A 162 -10.27 -9.79 -6.04
CA LEU A 162 -10.34 -8.74 -7.05
C LEU A 162 -11.77 -8.54 -7.59
N LEU A 163 -12.38 -9.62 -8.11
CA LEU A 163 -13.62 -9.55 -8.86
C LEU A 163 -14.87 -9.42 -7.97
N GLN A 164 -14.88 -10.06 -6.80
CA GLN A 164 -16.05 -10.08 -5.92
C GLN A 164 -16.06 -8.94 -4.90
N TYR A 165 -14.88 -8.39 -4.56
CA TYR A 165 -14.77 -7.38 -3.49
C TYR A 165 -14.12 -6.08 -3.98
N VAL A 166 -12.89 -6.13 -4.49
CA VAL A 166 -12.15 -4.90 -4.78
C VAL A 166 -12.81 -4.06 -5.89
N VAL A 167 -13.20 -4.68 -7.01
CA VAL A 167 -13.83 -3.99 -8.14
C VAL A 167 -15.24 -3.48 -7.79
N PRO A 168 -16.15 -4.30 -7.22
CA PRO A 168 -17.51 -3.83 -6.90
C PRO A 168 -17.56 -2.73 -5.84
N PHE A 169 -16.64 -2.76 -4.86
CA PHE A 169 -16.58 -1.77 -3.79
C PHE A 169 -15.60 -0.61 -4.08
N LYS A 170 -15.05 -0.54 -5.29
CA LYS A 170 -14.16 0.56 -5.72
C LYS A 170 -12.97 0.79 -4.77
N LEU A 171 -12.35 -0.29 -4.29
CA LEU A 171 -11.23 -0.22 -3.34
C LEU A 171 -9.90 -0.05 -4.08
N HIS A 172 -9.69 1.10 -4.74
CA HIS A 172 -8.58 1.29 -5.70
C HIS A 172 -7.18 1.15 -5.09
N LYS A 173 -6.95 1.63 -3.85
CA LYS A 173 -5.67 1.44 -3.13
C LYS A 173 -5.34 -0.05 -2.91
N ILE A 174 -6.38 -0.84 -2.62
CA ILE A 174 -6.24 -2.29 -2.45
C ILE A 174 -6.07 -2.99 -3.79
N LYS A 175 -6.76 -2.54 -4.86
CA LYS A 175 -6.55 -3.02 -6.23
C LYS A 175 -5.08 -2.95 -6.64
N LEU A 176 -4.42 -1.81 -6.37
CA LEU A 176 -2.99 -1.66 -6.66
C LEU A 176 -2.13 -2.63 -5.84
N SER A 177 -2.44 -2.80 -4.55
CA SER A 177 -1.74 -3.75 -3.67
C SER A 177 -1.89 -5.19 -4.15
N LEU A 178 -3.09 -5.57 -4.59
CA LEU A 178 -3.40 -6.90 -5.10
C LEU A 178 -2.66 -7.19 -6.41
N LEU A 179 -2.62 -6.23 -7.34
CA LEU A 179 -1.87 -6.36 -8.59
C LEU A 179 -0.36 -6.52 -8.34
N HIS A 180 0.18 -5.76 -7.38
CA HIS A 180 1.57 -5.90 -6.96
C HIS A 180 1.85 -7.28 -6.36
N CYS A 181 1.04 -7.75 -5.41
CA CYS A 181 1.16 -9.09 -4.81
C CYS A 181 1.04 -10.21 -5.85
N ALA A 182 0.18 -10.05 -6.86
CA ALA A 182 -0.01 -11.02 -7.93
C ALA A 182 1.11 -11.01 -8.99
N GLY A 183 2.04 -10.04 -8.95
CA GLY A 183 3.02 -9.81 -10.01
C GLY A 183 2.39 -9.40 -11.36
N MET A 184 1.10 -9.07 -11.39
CA MET A 184 0.35 -8.76 -12.60
C MET A 184 0.51 -7.28 -12.97
N TYR A 185 1.21 -7.03 -14.07
CA TYR A 185 1.37 -5.68 -14.60
C TYR A 185 0.71 -5.54 -15.96
N VAL A 186 -0.31 -4.71 -16.01
CA VAL A 186 -0.92 -4.24 -17.26
C VAL A 186 -1.00 -2.71 -17.16
N GLU A 187 -0.16 -2.02 -17.93
CA GLU A 187 0.04 -0.57 -17.85
C GLU A 187 -1.29 0.21 -17.81
N LYS A 188 -2.19 -0.09 -18.76
CA LYS A 188 -3.53 0.52 -18.83
C LYS A 188 -4.29 0.41 -17.51
N HIS A 189 -4.36 -0.78 -16.92
CA HIS A 189 -5.08 -0.98 -15.66
C HIS A 189 -4.39 -0.29 -14.48
N ILE A 190 -3.06 -0.19 -14.47
CA ILE A 190 -2.31 0.54 -13.45
C ILE A 190 -2.63 2.03 -13.56
N PHE A 191 -2.60 2.60 -14.76
CA PHE A 191 -2.90 4.03 -14.98
C PHE A 191 -4.35 4.35 -14.61
N GLU A 192 -5.31 3.52 -15.03
CA GLU A 192 -6.71 3.64 -14.61
C GLU A 192 -6.87 3.54 -13.08
N THR A 193 -6.14 2.63 -12.42
CA THR A 193 -6.22 2.51 -10.96
C THR A 193 -5.65 3.74 -10.25
N TRP A 194 -4.55 4.32 -10.75
CA TRP A 194 -4.01 5.56 -10.22
C TRP A 194 -4.94 6.75 -10.47
N GLU A 195 -5.59 6.79 -11.62
CA GLU A 195 -6.63 7.76 -11.92
C GLU A 195 -7.75 7.72 -10.88
N ASP A 196 -8.30 6.53 -10.65
CA ASP A 196 -9.39 6.33 -9.71
C ASP A 196 -8.96 6.67 -8.27
N ILE A 197 -7.74 6.30 -7.86
CA ILE A 197 -7.19 6.68 -6.55
C ILE A 197 -7.16 8.20 -6.39
N ILE A 198 -6.66 8.93 -7.39
CA ILE A 198 -6.58 10.39 -7.31
C ILE A 198 -7.99 10.97 -7.28
N GLN A 199 -8.90 10.55 -8.16
CA GLN A 199 -10.27 11.06 -8.20
C GLN A 199 -11.06 10.81 -6.93
N ASP A 200 -10.88 9.65 -6.28
CA ASP A 200 -11.52 9.34 -5.01
C ASP A 200 -11.15 10.36 -3.93
N GLU A 201 -9.88 10.73 -3.81
CA GLU A 201 -9.43 11.72 -2.81
C GLU A 201 -10.08 13.10 -3.05
N PHE A 202 -10.25 13.51 -4.31
CA PHE A 202 -10.98 14.73 -4.67
C PHE A 202 -12.48 14.66 -4.37
N THR A 203 -13.06 13.46 -4.42
CA THR A 203 -14.49 13.24 -4.16
C THR A 203 -14.78 13.14 -2.66
N THR A 204 -13.82 12.63 -1.87
CA THR A 204 -13.98 12.43 -0.42
C THR A 204 -13.60 13.65 0.41
N ALA A 205 -12.75 14.54 -0.13
CA ALA A 205 -12.33 15.75 0.58
C ALA A 205 -13.51 16.73 0.76
N GLN A 206 -13.57 17.35 1.94
CA GLN A 206 -14.61 18.34 2.27
C GLN A 206 -14.18 19.77 1.93
N ASP A 207 -12.87 20.02 1.97
CA ASP A 207 -12.26 21.32 1.73
C ASP A 207 -10.87 21.17 1.10
N GLU A 208 -10.30 22.30 0.65
CA GLU A 208 -9.00 22.34 -0.01
C GLU A 208 -7.84 21.91 0.89
N GLY A 209 -7.89 22.24 2.19
CA GLY A 209 -6.87 21.88 3.16
C GLY A 209 -6.85 20.38 3.42
N THR A 210 -8.02 19.79 3.65
CA THR A 210 -8.15 18.33 3.81
C THR A 210 -7.74 17.58 2.55
N LEU A 211 -8.10 18.06 1.36
CA LEU A 211 -7.65 17.48 0.09
C LEU A 211 -6.11 17.46 -0.01
N CYS A 212 -5.45 18.58 0.28
CA CYS A 212 -3.99 18.68 0.20
C CYS A 212 -3.31 17.68 1.14
N GLU A 213 -3.82 17.53 2.35
CA GLU A 213 -3.28 16.60 3.34
C GLU A 213 -3.54 15.14 2.94
N GLN A 214 -4.79 14.81 2.61
CA GLN A 214 -5.21 13.46 2.21
C GLN A 214 -4.44 12.97 0.98
N LEU A 215 -4.42 13.76 -0.10
CA LEU A 215 -3.70 13.40 -1.31
C LEU A 215 -2.19 13.29 -1.06
N SER A 216 -1.61 14.21 -0.27
CA SER A 216 -0.18 14.11 0.11
C SER A 216 0.13 12.85 0.92
N ASN A 217 -0.75 12.47 1.84
CA ASN A 217 -0.59 11.26 2.66
C ASN A 217 -0.73 10.02 1.79
N THR A 218 -1.80 9.93 1.00
CA THR A 218 -2.07 8.81 0.09
C THR A 218 -0.92 8.58 -0.89
N ILE A 219 -0.47 9.62 -1.60
CA ILE A 219 0.65 9.48 -2.56
C ILE A 219 1.96 9.15 -1.83
N GLY A 220 2.21 9.74 -0.65
CA GLY A 220 3.41 9.45 0.14
C GLY A 220 3.46 8.00 0.65
N GLU A 221 2.34 7.48 1.15
CA GLU A 221 2.19 6.08 1.58
C GLU A 221 2.43 5.12 0.41
N LEU A 222 1.76 5.35 -0.72
CA LEU A 222 1.93 4.51 -1.91
C LEU A 222 3.35 4.61 -2.49
N PHE A 223 3.96 5.79 -2.46
CA PHE A 223 5.35 5.96 -2.85
C PHE A 223 6.30 5.16 -1.96
N SER A 224 6.09 5.15 -0.64
CA SER A 224 6.94 4.39 0.29
C SER A 224 6.96 2.88 -0.01
N VAL A 225 5.85 2.35 -0.53
CA VAL A 225 5.71 0.92 -0.88
C VAL A 225 6.20 0.64 -2.30
N TYR A 226 5.88 1.50 -3.27
CA TYR A 226 6.05 1.19 -4.70
C TYR A 226 7.19 1.95 -5.40
N ARG A 227 7.93 2.81 -4.69
CA ARG A 227 8.99 3.71 -5.25
C ARG A 227 9.95 3.06 -6.24
N ASP A 228 10.40 1.84 -5.96
CA ASP A 228 11.42 1.14 -6.74
C ASP A 228 10.80 0.09 -7.67
N THR A 229 9.48 0.19 -7.90
CA THR A 229 8.70 -0.77 -8.69
C THR A 229 8.01 -0.10 -9.88
N LYS A 230 7.71 -0.88 -10.91
CA LYS A 230 6.91 -0.44 -12.07
C LYS A 230 5.47 -0.03 -11.74
N TYR A 231 4.99 -0.28 -10.52
CA TYR A 231 3.63 0.02 -10.08
C TYR A 231 3.44 1.47 -9.64
N PHE A 232 4.52 2.27 -9.53
CA PHE A 232 4.48 3.71 -9.32
C PHE A 232 4.92 4.46 -10.59
N PRO A 233 4.00 4.74 -11.54
CA PRO A 233 4.32 5.47 -12.76
C PRO A 233 4.46 6.97 -12.44
N ARG A 234 5.63 7.37 -11.95
CA ARG A 234 5.90 8.71 -11.40
C ARG A 234 5.46 9.85 -12.32
N GLU A 235 5.84 9.79 -13.60
CA GLU A 235 5.48 10.85 -14.56
C GLU A 235 3.97 10.94 -14.79
N PHE A 236 3.31 9.79 -14.94
CA PHE A 236 1.85 9.73 -15.10
C PHE A 236 1.14 10.32 -13.89
N VAL A 237 1.51 9.92 -12.67
CA VAL A 237 0.91 10.41 -11.42
C VAL A 237 1.05 11.93 -11.31
N ILE A 238 2.24 12.48 -11.60
CA ILE A 238 2.48 13.94 -11.55
C ILE A 238 1.62 14.68 -12.58
N ARG A 239 1.62 14.23 -13.84
CA ARG A 239 0.82 14.85 -14.92
C ARG A 239 -0.66 14.82 -14.59
N ARG A 240 -1.12 13.71 -14.01
CA ARG A 240 -2.52 13.53 -13.70
C ARG A 240 -3.00 14.32 -12.49
N ILE A 241 -2.17 14.45 -11.46
CA ILE A 241 -2.43 15.38 -10.35
C ILE A 241 -2.47 16.83 -10.85
N LEU A 242 -1.56 17.21 -11.76
CA LEU A 242 -1.58 18.54 -12.40
C LEU A 242 -2.89 18.81 -13.16
N GLU A 243 -3.34 17.81 -13.92
CA GLU A 243 -4.57 17.91 -14.71
C GLU A 243 -5.83 17.97 -13.82
N ILE A 244 -6.02 16.99 -12.94
CA ILE A 244 -7.20 16.94 -12.06
C ILE A 244 -7.20 18.12 -11.08
N GLY A 245 -6.03 18.47 -10.55
CA GLY A 245 -5.82 19.59 -9.64
C GLY A 245 -6.13 20.95 -10.23
N SER A 246 -6.13 21.10 -11.56
CA SER A 246 -6.55 22.33 -12.24
C SER A 246 -8.07 22.57 -12.24
N GLY A 247 -8.85 21.57 -11.79
CA GLY A 247 -10.31 21.52 -11.92
C GLY A 247 -10.79 20.64 -13.08
N GLY A 248 -9.87 20.02 -13.83
CA GLY A 248 -10.15 19.14 -14.96
C GLY A 248 -10.64 19.84 -16.23
N VAL A 249 -10.82 19.07 -17.31
CA VAL A 249 -11.60 19.49 -18.47
C VAL A 249 -13.07 19.47 -18.04
N ILE A 250 -13.82 20.55 -18.29
CA ILE A 250 -15.26 20.61 -18.07
C ILE A 250 -15.93 19.67 -19.10
N GLY A 251 -15.86 18.37 -18.83
CA GLY A 251 -16.58 17.32 -19.54
C GLY A 251 -17.81 16.97 -18.72
N GLU A 252 -18.96 17.08 -19.38
CA GLU A 252 -20.33 16.88 -18.88
C GLU A 252 -20.44 15.75 -17.85
N SER A 253 -20.88 16.07 -16.62
CA SER A 253 -21.85 15.30 -15.80
C SER A 253 -21.69 15.41 -14.27
N VAL A 254 -20.87 16.32 -13.70
CA VAL A 254 -20.85 16.49 -12.23
C VAL A 254 -20.86 17.97 -11.85
N GLN A 255 -22.03 18.44 -11.38
CA GLN A 255 -22.28 19.79 -10.87
C GLN A 255 -21.61 20.10 -9.51
N GLN A 256 -20.63 19.32 -9.08
CA GLN A 256 -19.87 19.61 -7.86
C GLN A 256 -18.60 20.38 -8.26
N GLN A 257 -18.43 21.58 -7.72
CA GLN A 257 -17.18 22.33 -7.81
C GLN A 257 -16.04 21.44 -7.30
N ARG A 258 -15.24 20.87 -8.19
CA ARG A 258 -14.01 20.18 -7.81
C ARG A 258 -13.07 21.19 -7.18
N HIS A 259 -12.56 20.87 -5.99
CA HIS A 259 -11.54 21.69 -5.33
C HIS A 259 -10.30 21.78 -6.23
N ILE A 260 -9.76 22.99 -6.37
CA ILE A 260 -8.54 23.26 -7.14
C ILE A 260 -7.35 23.13 -6.19
N LEU A 261 -6.31 22.40 -6.59
CA LEU A 261 -5.12 22.25 -5.76
C LEU A 261 -4.29 23.55 -5.78
N PRO A 262 -3.88 24.10 -4.63
CA PRO A 262 -3.08 25.32 -4.59
C PRO A 262 -1.67 25.05 -5.13
N PRO A 263 -1.01 26.03 -5.80
CA PRO A 263 0.37 25.88 -6.26
C PRO A 263 1.38 25.53 -5.15
N SER A 264 1.08 25.87 -3.89
CA SER A 264 1.90 25.51 -2.72
C SER A 264 1.89 24.03 -2.36
N PHE A 265 0.95 23.25 -2.89
CA PHE A 265 0.87 21.81 -2.68
C PHE A 265 2.05 21.07 -3.34
N TYR A 266 2.41 21.44 -4.57
CA TYR A 266 3.42 20.69 -5.35
C TYR A 266 4.82 20.62 -4.74
N PRO A 267 5.37 21.71 -4.14
CA PRO A 267 6.63 21.60 -3.40
C PRO A 267 6.56 20.63 -2.21
N LEU A 268 5.41 20.56 -1.52
CA LEU A 268 5.19 19.65 -0.39
C LEU A 268 5.10 18.20 -0.89
N LEU A 269 4.36 17.99 -1.97
CA LEU A 269 4.27 16.69 -2.63
C LEU A 269 5.67 16.22 -3.05
N CYS A 270 6.45 17.07 -3.72
CA CYS A 270 7.80 16.74 -4.18
C CYS A 270 8.70 16.26 -3.03
N LYS A 271 8.64 16.94 -1.88
CA LYS A 271 9.36 16.50 -0.66
C LYS A 271 8.91 15.13 -0.18
N LYS A 272 7.61 14.82 -0.21
CA LYS A 272 7.09 13.52 0.22
C LYS A 272 7.51 12.36 -0.68
N ILE A 273 7.57 12.59 -2.00
CA ILE A 273 7.95 11.56 -2.98
C ILE A 273 9.45 11.57 -3.33
N ASN A 274 10.29 12.26 -2.53
CA ASN A 274 11.73 12.43 -2.78
C ASN A 274 12.06 12.89 -4.21
N LEU A 275 11.21 13.75 -4.77
CA LEU A 275 11.33 14.34 -6.10
C LEU A 275 12.01 15.71 -5.99
N SER A 276 13.02 15.97 -6.82
CA SER A 276 13.60 17.30 -6.88
C SER A 276 12.63 18.28 -7.58
N ASN A 277 12.60 19.53 -7.12
CA ASN A 277 11.74 20.55 -7.74
C ASN A 277 12.09 20.77 -9.23
N CYS A 278 13.35 20.56 -9.62
CA CYS A 278 13.77 20.64 -11.03
C CYS A 278 13.27 19.46 -11.86
N GLU A 279 13.25 18.25 -11.31
CA GLU A 279 12.66 17.09 -12.00
C GLU A 279 11.14 17.22 -12.18
N PHE A 280 10.45 17.83 -11.21
CA PHE A 280 9.06 18.20 -11.37
C PHE A 280 8.88 19.22 -12.51
N LEU A 281 9.70 20.28 -12.53
CA LEU A 281 9.68 21.28 -13.61
C LEU A 281 9.94 20.67 -14.98
N ARG A 282 10.83 19.68 -15.08
CA ARG A 282 11.05 18.90 -16.30
C ARG A 282 9.76 18.20 -16.73
N THR A 283 9.13 17.46 -15.82
CA THR A 283 7.88 16.73 -16.10
C THR A 283 6.76 17.68 -16.56
N ALA A 284 6.62 18.84 -15.91
CA ALA A 284 5.65 19.86 -16.29
C ALA A 284 5.99 20.51 -17.64
N SER A 285 7.27 20.78 -17.92
CA SER A 285 7.74 21.30 -19.21
C SER A 285 7.51 20.30 -20.33
N ASP A 286 7.74 19.01 -20.10
CA ASP A 286 7.53 17.96 -21.09
C ASP A 286 6.06 17.81 -21.41
N GLU A 287 5.18 17.84 -20.39
CA GLU A 287 3.73 17.88 -20.57
C GLU A 287 3.26 19.13 -21.34
N PHE A 288 3.91 20.26 -21.10
CA PHE A 288 3.63 21.51 -21.82
C PHE A 288 4.15 21.49 -23.28
N ARG A 289 5.18 20.71 -23.57
CA ARG A 289 5.76 20.58 -24.93
C ARG A 289 5.15 19.46 -25.74
N ALA A 290 4.59 18.43 -25.09
CA ALA A 290 4.15 17.20 -25.72
C ALA A 290 3.09 17.39 -26.81
N GLY A 291 2.49 18.58 -26.93
CA GLY A 291 1.80 19.04 -28.15
C GLY A 291 0.80 18.02 -28.69
N GLY A 292 -0.37 17.93 -28.03
CA GLY A 292 -1.47 17.05 -28.40
C GLY A 292 -2.80 17.56 -27.84
N ASP A 293 -3.79 16.68 -27.64
CA ASP A 293 -5.05 16.95 -26.92
C ASP A 293 -4.81 17.10 -25.41
N ALA A 294 -3.79 17.85 -25.03
CA ALA A 294 -3.44 18.09 -23.64
C ALA A 294 -4.47 19.06 -23.05
N TRP A 295 -4.92 18.76 -21.83
CA TRP A 295 -6.02 19.45 -21.14
C TRP A 295 -5.87 20.98 -21.04
N TRP A 296 -4.65 21.51 -21.16
CA TRP A 296 -4.34 22.95 -21.11
C TRP A 296 -4.35 23.63 -22.50
N THR A 297 -4.32 22.90 -23.62
CA THR A 297 -4.23 23.53 -24.96
C THR A 297 -5.49 24.32 -25.32
N HIS A 298 -6.66 23.78 -24.98
CA HIS A 298 -7.97 24.39 -25.23
C HIS A 298 -8.58 25.09 -24.01
N ASN A 299 -7.92 25.06 -22.85
CA ASN A 299 -8.43 25.59 -21.59
C ASN A 299 -7.53 26.70 -21.04
N SER A 300 -7.97 27.97 -21.18
CA SER A 300 -7.25 29.14 -20.68
C SER A 300 -7.00 29.10 -19.16
N ARG A 301 -7.95 28.55 -18.38
CA ARG A 301 -7.77 28.37 -16.93
C ARG A 301 -6.68 27.35 -16.61
N GLY A 302 -6.60 26.30 -17.43
CA GLY A 302 -5.56 25.29 -17.28
C GLY A 302 -4.16 25.82 -17.60
N GLN A 303 -4.04 26.67 -18.62
CA GLN A 303 -2.79 27.37 -18.93
C GLN A 303 -2.35 28.29 -17.80
N GLU A 304 -3.28 29.07 -17.25
CA GLU A 304 -2.99 29.92 -16.10
C GLU A 304 -2.57 29.09 -14.89
N TYR A 305 -3.24 27.96 -14.65
CA TYR A 305 -2.95 27.06 -13.54
C TYR A 305 -1.54 26.45 -13.62
N ILE A 306 -1.19 25.80 -14.73
CA ILE A 306 0.13 25.16 -14.88
C ILE A 306 1.25 26.21 -14.79
N THR A 307 1.03 27.41 -15.32
CA THR A 307 1.98 28.53 -15.24
C THR A 307 2.16 29.01 -13.78
N LYS A 308 1.07 29.11 -13.01
CA LYS A 308 1.14 29.43 -11.55
C LYS A 308 1.91 28.37 -10.78
N VAL A 309 1.71 27.09 -11.09
CA VAL A 309 2.44 25.98 -10.46
C VAL A 309 3.93 26.08 -10.79
N VAL A 310 4.29 26.22 -12.06
CA VAL A 310 5.69 26.38 -12.51
C VAL A 310 6.35 27.58 -11.86
N LEU A 311 5.66 28.72 -11.78
CA LEU A 311 6.13 29.91 -11.09
C LEU A 311 6.44 29.64 -9.60
N LYS A 312 5.53 28.95 -8.90
CA LYS A 312 5.73 28.59 -7.48
C LYS A 312 6.89 27.61 -7.30
N MET A 313 7.01 26.62 -8.19
CA MET A 313 8.12 25.65 -8.19
C MET A 313 9.45 26.35 -8.45
N ALA A 314 9.51 27.23 -9.45
CA ALA A 314 10.69 28.04 -9.77
C ALA A 314 11.13 28.92 -8.59
N ARG A 315 10.19 29.58 -7.90
CA ARG A 315 10.48 30.34 -6.67
C ARG A 315 11.06 29.46 -5.56
N THR A 316 10.57 28.23 -5.44
CA THR A 316 11.09 27.28 -4.45
C THR A 316 12.51 26.87 -4.80
N VAL A 317 12.80 26.59 -6.07
CA VAL A 317 14.16 26.29 -6.56
C VAL A 317 15.11 27.46 -6.27
N VAL A 318 14.71 28.71 -6.55
CA VAL A 318 15.54 29.89 -6.26
C VAL A 318 15.89 29.98 -4.76
N ARG A 319 14.93 29.73 -3.87
CA ARG A 319 15.19 29.69 -2.42
C ARG A 319 16.11 28.54 -2.01
N GLU A 320 16.04 27.40 -2.69
CA GLU A 320 16.96 26.29 -2.45
C GLU A 320 18.39 26.64 -2.90
N LEU A 321 18.53 27.29 -4.06
CA LEU A 321 19.81 27.76 -4.59
C LEU A 321 20.50 28.79 -3.68
N GLU A 322 19.73 29.71 -3.10
CA GLU A 322 20.21 30.70 -2.12
C GLU A 322 20.84 30.03 -0.88
N ASN A 323 20.32 28.87 -0.48
CA ASN A 323 20.78 28.12 0.69
C ASN A 323 21.83 27.03 0.37
N MET A 324 22.13 26.76 -0.91
CA MET A 324 23.05 25.69 -1.30
C MET A 324 24.52 26.07 -1.07
N PRO A 325 25.37 25.21 -0.47
CA PRO A 325 26.77 25.53 -0.19
C PRO A 325 27.71 25.42 -1.40
N THR A 326 27.39 24.61 -2.42
CA THR A 326 28.30 24.30 -3.53
C THR A 326 27.96 25.08 -4.81
N ALA A 327 28.92 25.89 -5.29
CA ALA A 327 28.73 26.75 -6.47
C ALA A 327 28.49 25.97 -7.78
N HIS A 328 29.12 24.80 -7.95
CA HIS A 328 28.96 23.99 -9.17
C HIS A 328 27.55 23.37 -9.29
N SER A 329 27.05 22.79 -8.20
CA SER A 329 25.68 22.24 -8.15
C SER A 329 24.63 23.32 -8.33
N ARG A 330 24.88 24.51 -7.76
CA ARG A 330 24.04 25.70 -7.91
C ARG A 330 23.90 26.12 -9.38
N ARG A 331 25.01 26.19 -10.12
CA ARG A 331 25.00 26.54 -11.55
C ARG A 331 24.26 25.53 -12.41
N SER A 332 24.49 24.23 -12.20
CA SER A 332 23.80 23.17 -12.96
C SER A 332 22.29 23.24 -12.76
N THR A 333 21.86 23.26 -11.50
CA THR A 333 20.45 23.31 -11.12
C THR A 333 19.75 24.57 -11.65
N ALA A 334 20.44 25.72 -11.64
CA ALA A 334 19.92 26.95 -12.22
C ALA A 334 19.70 26.85 -13.74
N ARG A 335 20.65 26.26 -14.48
CA ARG A 335 20.53 26.05 -15.94
C ARG A 335 19.41 25.08 -16.30
N ASP A 336 19.26 24.01 -15.54
CA ASP A 336 18.19 23.03 -15.74
C ASP A 336 16.82 23.68 -15.51
N CYS A 337 16.67 24.42 -14.41
CA CYS A 337 15.46 25.17 -14.10
C CYS A 337 15.09 26.18 -15.21
N LEU A 338 16.08 26.95 -15.71
CA LEU A 338 15.89 27.89 -16.82
C LEU A 338 15.33 27.19 -18.07
N THR A 339 15.91 26.05 -18.45
CA THR A 339 15.51 25.29 -19.63
C THR A 339 14.03 24.87 -19.58
N HIS A 340 13.52 24.54 -18.40
CA HIS A 340 12.14 24.09 -18.20
C HIS A 340 11.13 25.24 -18.07
N ILE A 341 11.55 26.43 -17.68
CA ILE A 341 10.65 27.60 -17.55
C ILE A 341 10.45 28.33 -18.90
N LEU A 342 11.44 28.30 -19.80
CA LEU A 342 11.39 29.00 -21.10
C LEU A 342 10.11 28.76 -21.94
N PRO A 343 9.56 27.54 -22.06
CA PRO A 343 8.33 27.32 -22.83
C PRO A 343 7.14 28.12 -22.30
N PHE A 344 7.02 28.24 -20.98
CA PHE A 344 5.95 28.97 -20.32
C PHE A 344 6.09 30.47 -20.53
N ILE A 345 7.32 31.00 -20.49
CA ILE A 345 7.60 32.41 -20.79
C ILE A 345 7.19 32.73 -22.23
N ARG A 346 7.66 31.94 -23.20
CA ARG A 346 7.33 32.15 -24.62
C ARG A 346 5.83 32.22 -24.84
N ARG A 347 5.06 31.29 -24.26
CA ARG A 347 3.61 31.26 -24.40
C ARG A 347 2.91 32.41 -23.70
N SER A 348 3.41 32.84 -22.54
CA SER A 348 2.85 34.00 -21.82
C SER A 348 3.06 35.33 -22.56
N CYS A 349 4.05 35.39 -23.45
CA CYS A 349 4.32 36.55 -24.31
C CYS A 349 3.50 36.55 -25.61
N ASP A 350 2.75 35.48 -25.92
CA ASP A 350 1.90 35.45 -27.11
C ASP A 350 0.77 36.47 -26.98
N VAL A 351 0.48 37.19 -28.06
CA VAL A 351 -0.54 38.24 -28.11
C VAL A 351 -1.95 37.70 -27.80
N SER A 352 -2.18 36.40 -28.04
CA SER A 352 -3.43 35.71 -27.72
C SER A 352 -3.58 35.29 -26.26
N ALA A 353 -2.59 35.54 -25.41
CA ALA A 353 -2.61 35.18 -23.99
C ALA A 353 -3.57 36.08 -23.19
N SER A 354 -4.18 35.54 -22.12
CA SER A 354 -4.95 36.34 -21.18
C SER A 354 -4.05 37.32 -20.42
N LEU A 355 -4.63 38.44 -19.94
CA LEU A 355 -3.90 39.42 -19.12
C LEU A 355 -3.30 38.78 -17.85
N SER A 356 -4.01 37.82 -17.25
CA SER A 356 -3.50 37.04 -16.11
C SER A 356 -2.24 36.24 -16.48
N LEU A 357 -2.21 35.62 -17.66
CA LEU A 357 -1.07 34.84 -18.14
C LEU A 357 0.11 35.75 -18.47
N GLN A 358 -0.13 36.92 -19.06
CA GLN A 358 0.92 37.93 -19.33
C GLN A 358 1.58 38.42 -18.04
N ASN A 359 0.80 38.69 -16.98
CA ASN A 359 1.33 39.06 -15.67
C ASN A 359 2.18 37.94 -15.04
N LEU A 360 1.77 36.67 -15.20
CA LEU A 360 2.60 35.54 -14.75
C LEU A 360 3.89 35.43 -15.57
N GLY A 361 3.82 35.75 -16.87
CA GLY A 361 4.97 35.79 -17.77
C GLY A 361 6.04 36.82 -17.35
N THR A 362 5.62 38.01 -16.93
CA THR A 362 6.55 39.03 -16.44
C THR A 362 7.23 38.59 -15.13
N GLU A 363 6.48 37.95 -14.22
CA GLU A 363 7.05 37.37 -13.00
C GLU A 363 8.03 36.23 -13.28
N LEU A 364 7.72 35.35 -14.25
CA LEU A 364 8.64 34.30 -14.69
C LEU A 364 9.89 34.87 -15.35
N THR A 365 9.77 35.95 -16.12
CA THR A 365 10.91 36.65 -16.73
C THR A 365 11.81 37.28 -15.66
N ALA A 366 11.23 37.87 -14.61
CA ALA A 366 12.00 38.36 -13.47
C ALA A 366 12.77 37.22 -12.75
N LEU A 367 12.16 36.04 -12.61
CA LEU A 367 12.85 34.87 -12.07
C LEU A 367 13.91 34.31 -13.03
N GLN A 368 13.68 34.36 -14.33
CA GLN A 368 14.68 33.99 -15.34
C GLN A 368 15.95 34.82 -15.19
N ASN A 369 15.82 36.13 -14.98
CA ASN A 369 16.97 37.00 -14.75
C ASN A 369 17.74 36.60 -13.49
N ARG A 370 17.04 36.38 -12.37
CA ARG A 370 17.66 35.91 -11.11
C ARG A 370 18.32 34.54 -11.25
N LEU A 371 17.69 33.60 -11.94
CA LEU A 371 18.27 32.27 -12.20
C LEU A 371 19.51 32.36 -13.11
N SER A 372 19.52 33.31 -14.04
CA SER A 372 20.66 33.56 -14.92
C SER A 372 21.88 34.05 -14.13
N GLU A 373 21.68 34.90 -13.12
CA GLU A 373 22.74 35.32 -12.19
C GLU A 373 23.39 34.14 -11.46
N PHE A 374 22.60 33.14 -11.03
CA PHE A 374 23.11 31.92 -10.39
C PHE A 374 23.77 30.93 -11.36
N SER A 375 23.53 31.07 -12.67
CA SER A 375 24.03 30.16 -13.72
C SER A 375 25.40 30.57 -14.28
N ASN A 376 25.78 31.84 -14.06
CA ASN A 376 27.08 32.44 -14.38
C ASN A 376 28.10 32.13 -13.28
#